data_AF-A0A920H2P8-F1
#
_entry.id   AF-A0A920H2P8-F1
#
_cell.length_a   1.000
_cell.length_b   1.000
_cell.length_c   1.000
_cell.angle_alpha   90.00
_cell.angle_beta   90.00
_cell.angle_gamma   90.00
#
_symmetry.space_group_name_H-M   'P 1'
#
loop_
_entity.id
_entity.type
_entity.pdbx_description
1 polymer ?
#
loop_
_entity_poly.entity_id
_entity_poly.type
_entity_poly.pdbx_seq_one_letter_code
_entity_poly.pdbx_strand_id
1 'polypeptide(L)'
;MQNIDLNDRFSKYFITPDYSLFSDSLYFREIEAVLKSNVKILQFRSKNTDPKKINKISNRVYKISSNYECLYIINSFHLDVIEHEISGIHLTSKDLRKEPFTRQKNLIYGASCHNKEEIIISNELKMDYITLSPVYDTNKKKA
;
A
#
# COMPACT_ATOMS: atom_id res chain seq x y z
N MET A 1 15.02 -16.70 -11.74
CA MET A 1 14.56 -15.30 -11.91
C MET A 1 13.08 -15.38 -12.24
N GLN A 2 12.18 -15.03 -11.31
CA GLN A 2 10.75 -15.06 -11.62
C GLN A 2 10.45 -13.82 -12.47
N ASN A 3 10.28 -14.02 -13.77
CA ASN A 3 9.74 -13.00 -14.66
C ASN A 3 8.30 -12.72 -14.23
N ILE A 4 8.02 -11.48 -13.82
CA ILE A 4 6.70 -11.07 -13.38
C ILE A 4 5.91 -10.68 -14.63
N ASP A 5 4.95 -11.52 -15.03
CA ASP A 5 3.95 -11.15 -16.02
C ASP A 5 2.96 -10.16 -15.37
N LEU A 6 2.96 -8.92 -15.89
CA LEU A 6 2.15 -7.81 -15.39
C LEU A 6 0.71 -7.84 -15.92
N ASN A 7 0.38 -8.69 -16.92
CA ASN A 7 -0.89 -8.63 -17.63
C ASN A 7 -2.12 -9.09 -16.82
N ASP A 8 -1.94 -9.86 -15.73
CA ASP A 8 -3.06 -10.42 -14.94
C ASP A 8 -3.02 -10.04 -13.44
N ARG A 9 -1.93 -9.40 -12.98
CA ARG A 9 -1.68 -9.15 -11.54
C ARG A 9 -2.27 -7.86 -10.97
N PHE A 10 -2.87 -6.99 -11.78
CA PHE A 10 -3.37 -5.68 -11.30
C PHE A 10 -4.86 -5.43 -11.54
N SER A 11 -5.66 -6.46 -11.81
CA SER A 11 -7.09 -6.24 -12.09
C SER A 11 -7.84 -5.55 -10.96
N LYS A 12 -7.40 -5.71 -9.70
CA LYS A 12 -7.95 -5.01 -8.53
C LYS A 12 -6.89 -4.65 -7.49
N TYR A 13 -6.77 -3.36 -7.21
CA TYR A 13 -5.93 -2.79 -6.16
C TYR A 13 -6.82 -2.16 -5.09
N PHE A 14 -6.82 -2.73 -3.88
CA PHE A 14 -7.49 -2.18 -2.71
C PHE A 14 -6.51 -1.51 -1.73
N ILE A 15 -6.85 -0.30 -1.28
CA ILE A 15 -6.17 0.39 -0.18
C ILE A 15 -7.08 0.29 1.03
N THR A 16 -6.58 -0.24 2.15
CA THR A 16 -7.40 -0.39 3.35
C THR A 16 -7.94 0.95 3.82
N PRO A 17 -9.16 1.00 4.37
CA PRO A 17 -9.62 2.18 5.08
C PRO A 17 -8.78 2.38 6.35
N ASP A 18 -8.88 3.58 6.92
CA ASP A 18 -8.26 3.86 8.21
C ASP A 18 -8.94 3.04 9.30
N TYR A 19 -8.16 2.22 10.01
CA TYR A 19 -8.62 1.37 11.10
C TYR A 19 -9.33 2.16 12.20
N SER A 20 -8.93 3.41 12.43
CA SER A 20 -9.53 4.26 13.47
C SER A 20 -11.04 4.51 13.28
N LEU A 21 -11.59 4.19 12.11
CA LEU A 21 -12.99 4.38 11.76
C LEU A 21 -13.84 3.12 11.97
N PHE A 22 -13.24 2.00 12.39
CA PHE A 22 -13.89 0.70 12.45
C PHE A 22 -13.67 0.03 13.81
N SER A 23 -14.60 -0.84 14.20
CA SER A 23 -14.33 -1.82 15.25
C SER A 23 -13.46 -2.95 14.70
N ASP A 24 -12.68 -3.62 15.56
CA ASP A 24 -11.84 -4.76 15.18
C ASP A 24 -12.60 -5.79 14.33
N SER A 25 -13.76 -6.25 14.82
CA SER A 25 -14.55 -7.29 14.16
C SER A 25 -14.98 -6.86 12.75
N LEU A 26 -15.47 -5.63 12.61
CA LEU A 26 -15.91 -5.10 11.32
C LEU A 26 -14.71 -4.96 10.36
N TYR A 27 -13.61 -4.35 10.80
CA TYR A 27 -12.45 -4.08 9.96
C TYR A 27 -11.89 -5.35 9.31
N PHE A 28 -11.62 -6.38 10.11
CA PHE A 28 -11.02 -7.61 9.60
C PHE A 28 -12.00 -8.39 8.71
N ARG A 29 -13.31 -8.37 9.04
CA ARG A 29 -14.34 -9.01 8.21
C ARG A 29 -14.46 -8.37 6.83
N GLU A 30 -14.47 -7.03 6.76
CA GLU A 30 -14.55 -6.32 5.47
C GLU A 30 -13.29 -6.54 4.62
N ILE A 31 -12.10 -6.55 5.25
CA ILE A 31 -10.85 -6.89 4.54
C ILE A 31 -10.92 -8.30 3.95
N GLU A 32 -11.38 -9.28 4.72
CA GLU A 32 -11.51 -10.65 4.23
C GLU A 32 -12.54 -10.76 3.09
N ALA A 33 -13.67 -10.05 3.19
CA ALA A 33 -14.67 -9.97 2.13
C ALA A 33 -14.10 -9.38 0.83
N VAL A 34 -13.27 -8.34 0.95
CA VAL A 34 -12.56 -7.74 -0.19
C VAL A 34 -11.57 -8.74 -0.82
N LEU A 35 -10.79 -9.47 -0.01
CA LEU A 35 -9.85 -10.47 -0.50
C LEU A 35 -10.55 -11.62 -1.25
N LYS A 36 -11.72 -12.07 -0.77
CA LYS A 36 -12.58 -13.05 -1.47
C LYS A 36 -13.04 -12.58 -2.85
N SER A 37 -13.00 -11.28 -3.14
CA SER A 37 -13.33 -10.71 -4.45
C SER A 37 -12.17 -10.72 -5.47
N ASN A 38 -11.10 -11.48 -5.19
CA ASN A 38 -9.89 -11.62 -6.01
C ASN A 38 -9.10 -10.31 -6.16
N VAL A 39 -8.92 -9.59 -5.04
CA VAL A 39 -7.99 -8.46 -4.99
C VAL A 39 -6.56 -8.95 -5.12
N LYS A 40 -5.83 -8.41 -6.09
CA LYS A 40 -4.44 -8.81 -6.37
C LYS A 40 -3.41 -8.00 -5.59
N ILE A 41 -3.76 -6.78 -5.21
CA ILE A 41 -2.93 -5.92 -4.35
C ILE A 41 -3.74 -5.37 -3.20
N LEU A 42 -3.27 -5.61 -1.98
CA LEU A 42 -3.79 -5.03 -0.77
C LEU A 42 -2.73 -4.09 -0.18
N GLN A 43 -2.98 -2.78 -0.19
CA GLN A 43 -2.13 -1.80 0.49
C GLN A 43 -2.68 -1.50 1.88
N PHE A 44 -1.90 -1.77 2.92
CA PHE A 44 -2.22 -1.37 4.27
C PHE A 44 -1.88 0.11 4.51
N ARG A 45 -2.90 0.85 4.96
CA ARG A 45 -2.81 2.29 5.25
C ARG A 45 -3.81 2.70 6.32
N SER A 46 -3.30 3.07 7.50
CA SER A 46 -4.11 3.52 8.64
C SER A 46 -3.55 4.75 9.37
N LYS A 47 -3.76 5.96 8.84
CA LYS A 47 -3.02 7.17 9.27
C LYS A 47 -3.37 7.66 10.67
N ASN A 48 -4.62 7.53 11.08
CA ASN A 48 -5.15 8.08 12.33
C ASN A 48 -5.16 7.05 13.46
N THR A 49 -4.52 5.90 13.25
CA THR A 49 -4.43 4.83 14.25
C THR A 49 -3.19 5.04 15.12
N ASP A 50 -3.32 4.74 16.41
CA ASP A 50 -2.20 4.76 17.35
C ASP A 50 -1.00 3.98 16.79
N PRO A 51 0.17 4.63 16.59
CA PRO A 51 1.38 3.98 16.06
C PRO A 51 1.75 2.70 16.81
N LYS A 52 1.51 2.63 18.12
CA LYS A 52 1.80 1.44 18.94
C LYS A 52 0.96 0.22 18.56
N LYS A 53 -0.17 0.42 17.88
CA LYS A 53 -1.09 -0.64 17.45
C LYS A 53 -0.87 -1.05 15.99
N ILE A 54 -0.19 -0.24 15.19
CA ILE A 54 -0.05 -0.43 13.75
C ILE A 54 0.53 -1.80 13.41
N ASN A 55 1.66 -2.18 14.01
CA ASN A 55 2.30 -3.47 13.72
C ASN A 55 1.33 -4.64 14.00
N LYS A 56 0.65 -4.61 15.15
CA LYS A 56 -0.30 -5.65 15.55
C LYS A 56 -1.47 -5.77 14.56
N ILE A 57 -2.03 -4.63 14.14
CA ILE A 57 -3.16 -4.58 13.22
C ILE A 57 -2.72 -5.04 11.83
N SER A 58 -1.62 -4.48 11.31
CA SER A 58 -1.04 -4.84 10.02
C SER A 58 -0.70 -6.33 9.97
N ASN A 59 -0.08 -6.89 11.02
CA ASN A 59 0.24 -8.31 11.08
C ASN A 59 -1.03 -9.19 11.00
N ARG A 60 -2.13 -8.74 11.61
CA ARG A 60 -3.41 -9.46 11.51
C ARG A 60 -3.99 -9.38 10.09
N VAL A 61 -3.90 -8.22 9.43
CA VAL A 61 -4.27 -8.08 8.01
C VAL A 61 -3.40 -8.96 7.12
N TYR A 62 -2.09 -8.95 7.34
CA TYR A 62 -1.11 -9.79 6.63
C TYR A 62 -1.49 -11.27 6.74
N LYS A 63 -1.73 -11.79 7.95
CA LYS A 63 -2.17 -13.18 8.17
C LYS A 63 -3.48 -13.56 7.49
N ILE A 64 -4.40 -12.61 7.34
CA ILE A 64 -5.64 -12.85 6.58
C ILE A 64 -5.28 -12.91 5.09
N SER A 65 -4.52 -11.94 4.59
CA SER A 65 -4.13 -11.83 3.18
C SER A 65 -3.24 -12.97 2.68
N SER A 66 -2.43 -13.60 3.55
CA SER A 66 -1.55 -14.72 3.19
C SER A 66 -2.31 -15.99 2.79
N ASN A 67 -3.62 -16.06 3.06
CA ASN A 67 -4.47 -17.16 2.58
C ASN A 67 -4.98 -16.95 1.14
N TYR A 68 -4.60 -15.83 0.51
CA TYR A 68 -5.06 -15.43 -0.81
C TYR A 68 -3.85 -15.09 -1.70
N GLU A 69 -4.00 -15.24 -3.01
CA GLU A 69 -2.99 -14.81 -3.98
C GLU A 69 -3.00 -13.29 -4.15
N CYS A 70 -2.49 -12.59 -3.13
CA CYS A 70 -2.49 -11.14 -3.05
C CYS A 70 -1.13 -10.61 -2.60
N LEU A 71 -0.65 -9.55 -3.25
CA LEU A 71 0.53 -8.81 -2.80
C LEU A 71 0.15 -7.91 -1.62
N TYR A 72 0.90 -8.03 -0.53
CA TYR A 72 0.71 -7.20 0.66
C TYR A 72 1.69 -6.02 0.65
N ILE A 73 1.16 -4.83 0.45
CA ILE A 73 1.96 -3.60 0.29
C ILE A 73 1.79 -2.70 1.51
N ILE A 74 2.90 -2.18 2.04
CA ILE A 74 2.86 -1.23 3.15
C ILE A 74 2.99 0.20 2.63
N ASN A 75 2.07 1.08 3.03
CA ASN A 75 2.26 2.51 2.81
C ASN A 75 3.48 3.01 3.61
N SER A 76 4.38 3.78 2.99
CA SER A 76 5.64 4.22 3.61
C SER A 76 5.48 4.95 4.94
N PHE A 77 4.31 5.56 5.18
CA PHE A 77 3.97 6.15 6.47
C PHE A 77 4.08 5.16 7.66
N HIS A 78 3.91 3.85 7.43
CA HIS A 78 3.95 2.82 8.48
C HIS A 78 5.26 2.06 8.55
N LEU A 79 6.20 2.31 7.63
CA LEU A 79 7.32 1.40 7.39
C LEU A 79 8.18 1.16 8.64
N ASP A 80 8.41 2.19 9.45
CA ASP A 80 9.28 2.15 10.63
C ASP A 80 8.79 1.21 11.76
N VAL A 81 7.52 0.80 11.72
CA VAL A 81 6.91 -0.03 12.77
C VAL A 81 6.48 -1.41 12.29
N ILE A 82 6.68 -1.75 11.00
CA ILE A 82 6.30 -3.06 10.47
C ILE A 82 7.43 -4.07 10.67
N GLU A 83 7.11 -5.19 11.32
CA GLU A 83 8.08 -6.23 11.67
C GLU A 83 7.83 -7.60 11.00
N HIS A 84 6.81 -7.68 10.14
CA HIS A 84 6.47 -8.90 9.40
C HIS A 84 6.86 -8.76 7.91
N GLU A 85 6.83 -9.88 7.18
CA GLU A 85 7.10 -9.87 5.74
C GLU A 85 6.11 -9.01 4.96
N ILE A 86 6.60 -8.40 3.88
CA ILE A 86 5.83 -7.56 2.97
C ILE A 86 6.22 -7.90 1.54
N SER A 87 5.28 -7.73 0.60
CA SER A 87 5.56 -7.88 -0.83
C SER A 87 6.14 -6.60 -1.43
N GLY A 88 5.94 -5.46 -0.76
CA GLY A 88 6.39 -4.18 -1.29
C GLY A 88 6.00 -2.97 -0.45
N ILE A 89 6.46 -1.82 -0.91
CA ILE A 89 6.27 -0.51 -0.27
C ILE A 89 5.59 0.44 -1.25
N HIS A 90 4.61 1.20 -0.78
CA HIS A 90 4.01 2.29 -1.53
C HIS A 90 4.42 3.64 -0.92
N LEU A 91 5.27 4.38 -1.62
CA LEU A 91 5.74 5.70 -1.20
C LEU A 91 4.61 6.73 -1.27
N THR A 92 4.47 7.53 -0.22
CA THR A 92 3.70 8.76 -0.32
C THR A 92 4.40 9.75 -1.25
N SER A 93 3.63 10.68 -1.82
CA SER A 93 4.17 11.77 -2.63
C SER A 93 5.20 12.66 -1.89
N LYS A 94 5.12 12.70 -0.55
CA LYS A 94 6.14 13.36 0.30
C LYS A 94 7.42 12.51 0.39
N ASP A 95 7.28 11.21 0.59
CA ASP A 95 8.43 10.31 0.75
C ASP A 95 9.15 10.04 -0.58
N LEU A 96 8.42 10.07 -1.70
CA LEU A 96 8.98 9.99 -3.05
C LEU A 96 10.02 11.07 -3.33
N ARG A 97 9.85 12.26 -2.74
CA ARG A 97 10.76 13.41 -2.91
C ARG A 97 11.93 13.44 -1.92
N LYS A 98 12.01 12.47 -1.02
CA LYS A 98 13.09 12.41 -0.04
C LYS A 98 14.28 11.69 -0.67
N GLU A 99 15.43 12.33 -0.61
CA GLU A 99 16.73 11.72 -0.92
C GLU A 99 17.50 11.46 0.38
N PRO A 100 18.30 10.37 0.46
CA PRO A 100 18.47 9.32 -0.54
C PRO A 100 17.36 8.24 -0.48
N PHE A 101 16.92 7.74 -1.63
CA PHE A 101 16.07 6.54 -1.71
C PHE A 101 16.88 5.30 -2.13
N THR A 102 16.81 4.24 -1.32
CA THR A 102 17.47 2.96 -1.61
C THR A 102 16.45 1.83 -1.67
N ARG A 103 16.41 1.13 -2.82
CA ARG A 103 15.57 -0.05 -3.00
C ARG A 103 16.15 -1.26 -2.28
N GLN A 104 15.30 -1.97 -1.55
CA GLN A 104 15.59 -3.30 -1.06
C GLN A 104 15.36 -4.32 -2.18
N LYS A 105 16.17 -5.37 -2.20
CA LYS A 105 16.01 -6.46 -3.17
C LYS A 105 14.71 -7.20 -2.90
N ASN A 106 14.08 -7.71 -3.96
CA ASN A 106 12.87 -8.54 -3.93
C ASN A 106 11.58 -7.87 -3.41
N LEU A 107 11.56 -6.53 -3.29
CA LEU A 107 10.33 -5.78 -3.00
C LEU A 107 9.81 -5.05 -4.23
N ILE A 108 8.49 -4.97 -4.33
CA ILE A 108 7.78 -4.11 -5.28
C ILE A 108 7.66 -2.72 -4.68
N TYR A 109 7.90 -1.69 -5.48
CA TYR A 109 7.81 -0.29 -5.09
C TYR A 109 6.77 0.44 -5.93
N GLY A 110 5.79 1.01 -5.24
CA GLY A 110 4.84 1.93 -5.83
C GLY A 110 5.03 3.35 -5.34
N ALA A 111 4.52 4.34 -6.08
CA ALA A 111 4.49 5.72 -5.60
C ALA A 111 3.17 6.43 -5.88
N SER A 112 2.75 7.27 -4.94
CA SER A 112 1.69 8.25 -5.15
C SER A 112 2.22 9.44 -5.94
N CYS A 113 1.61 9.74 -7.08
CA CYS A 113 1.93 10.88 -7.93
C CYS A 113 0.71 11.79 -8.11
N HIS A 114 0.96 13.10 -8.11
CA HIS A 114 -0.05 14.17 -8.23
C HIS A 114 0.26 15.19 -9.33
N ASN A 115 1.46 15.15 -9.93
CA ASN A 115 1.90 16.05 -10.99
C ASN A 115 3.00 15.40 -11.84
N LYS A 116 3.41 16.12 -12.89
CA LYS A 116 4.42 15.65 -13.85
C LYS A 116 5.79 15.49 -13.19
N GLU A 117 6.18 16.38 -12.28
CA GLU A 117 7.47 16.28 -11.59
C GLU A 117 7.58 14.99 -10.79
N GLU A 118 6.53 14.60 -10.06
CA GLU A 118 6.49 13.34 -9.30
C GLU A 118 6.59 12.11 -10.20
N ILE A 119 6.00 12.14 -11.39
CA ILE A 119 6.12 11.05 -12.37
C ILE A 119 7.56 10.92 -12.86
N ILE A 120 8.25 12.04 -13.12
CA ILE A 120 9.66 12.04 -13.54
C ILE A 120 10.54 11.41 -12.45
N ILE A 121 10.40 11.86 -11.20
CA ILE A 121 11.13 11.30 -10.05
C ILE A 121 10.84 9.80 -9.91
N SER A 122 9.58 9.39 -10.05
CA SER A 122 9.19 7.97 -9.97
C SER A 122 9.90 7.09 -11.01
N ASN A 123 10.06 7.60 -12.24
CA ASN A 123 10.77 6.91 -13.30
C ASN A 123 12.27 6.82 -13.01
N GLU A 124 12.88 7.90 -12.52
CA GLU A 124 14.31 7.94 -12.14
C GLU A 124 14.62 6.93 -11.02
N LEU A 125 13.74 6.85 -10.01
CA LEU A 125 13.81 5.87 -8.92
C LEU A 125 13.32 4.47 -9.31
N LYS A 126 12.93 4.28 -10.58
CA LYS A 126 12.47 3.02 -11.19
C LYS A 126 11.31 2.36 -10.45
N MET A 127 10.34 3.15 -9.96
CA MET A 127 9.12 2.60 -9.32
C MET A 127 8.44 1.58 -10.24
N ASP A 128 8.01 0.45 -9.68
CA ASP A 128 7.37 -0.62 -10.45
C ASP A 128 5.96 -0.25 -10.90
N TYR A 129 5.30 0.65 -10.15
CA TYR A 129 4.04 1.26 -10.55
C TYR A 129 3.86 2.63 -9.89
N ILE A 130 2.92 3.41 -10.41
CA ILE A 130 2.47 4.65 -9.78
C ILE A 130 0.95 4.66 -9.63
N THR A 131 0.45 5.40 -8.65
CA THR A 131 -0.96 5.77 -8.58
C THR A 131 -1.09 7.26 -8.86
N LEU A 132 -1.86 7.60 -9.90
CA LEU A 132 -2.23 8.98 -10.23
C LEU A 132 -3.52 9.32 -9.50
N SER A 133 -3.49 10.36 -8.67
CA SER A 133 -4.66 10.76 -7.87
C SER A 133 -4.63 12.25 -7.55
N PRO A 134 -5.76 12.86 -7.15
CA PRO A 134 -7.12 12.32 -7.31
C PRO A 134 -7.53 12.30 -8.80
N VAL A 135 -8.22 11.25 -9.24
CA VAL A 135 -8.89 11.22 -10.57
C VAL A 135 -10.23 11.94 -10.50
N TYR A 136 -10.96 11.74 -9.41
CA TYR A 136 -12.16 12.48 -9.06
C TYR A 136 -11.93 13.22 -7.75
N ASP A 137 -12.55 14.38 -7.61
CA ASP A 137 -12.49 15.12 -6.35
C ASP A 137 -12.94 14.24 -5.19
N THR A 138 -12.03 14.10 -4.24
CA THR A 138 -12.32 13.45 -2.98
C THR A 138 -12.59 14.57 -1.98
N ASN A 139 -13.75 14.57 -1.33
CA ASN A 139 -14.11 15.52 -0.26
C ASN A 139 -13.23 15.40 1.01
N LYS A 140 -11.99 14.91 0.88
CA LYS A 140 -11.09 14.53 1.98
C LYS A 140 -9.66 15.09 1.86
N LYS A 141 -9.47 16.22 1.18
CA LYS A 141 -8.27 17.04 1.37
C LYS A 141 -8.69 18.41 1.91
N LYS A 142 -8.65 18.61 3.23
CA LYS A 142 -8.42 19.96 3.75
C LYS A 142 -6.93 20.24 3.58
N ALA A 143 -6.63 21.39 2.99
CA ALA A 143 -5.29 21.95 2.85
C ALA A 143 -4.58 22.03 4.21
#